data_AF-A0A970TL09-F1
#
_entry.id   AF-A0A970TL09-F1
#
_cell.length_a   1.000
_cell.length_b   1.000
_cell.length_c   1.000
_cell.angle_alpha   90.00
_cell.angle_beta   90.00
_cell.angle_gamma   90.00
#
_symmetry.space_group_name_H-M   'P 1'
#
loop_
_entity.id
_entity.type
_entity.pdbx_description
1 polymer ?
#
loop_
_entity_poly.entity_id
_entity_poly.type
_entity_poly.pdbx_seq_one_letter_code
_entity_poly.pdbx_strand_id
1 'polypeptide(L)'
;MLEYKFDTQLLIEGTNLDEDTIGDYIEDNIKGDSLLCVGDEELLKIHYHTNEPWQVLEYCSSLGDIYDIVVENMQRQTDGLEG
;
A
#
# COMPACT_ATOMS: atom_id res chain seq x y z
N MET A 1 4.50 -11.81 -17.33
CA MET A 1 4.98 -11.97 -15.94
C MET A 1 4.82 -10.61 -15.29
N LEU A 2 4.19 -10.52 -14.13
CA LEU A 2 4.01 -9.26 -13.42
C LEU A 2 5.37 -8.69 -13.00
N GLU A 3 5.60 -7.41 -13.22
CA GLU A 3 6.81 -6.70 -12.79
C GLU A 3 6.83 -6.55 -11.26
N TYR A 4 5.70 -6.14 -10.68
CA TYR A 4 5.45 -6.08 -9.24
C TYR A 4 4.43 -7.14 -8.83
N LYS A 5 4.81 -8.02 -7.90
CA LYS A 5 4.07 -9.27 -7.64
C LYS A 5 3.12 -9.19 -6.46
N PHE A 6 3.38 -8.30 -5.51
CA PHE A 6 2.59 -8.20 -4.30
C PHE A 6 1.66 -7.02 -4.38
N ASP A 7 0.37 -7.29 -4.21
CA ASP A 7 -0.61 -6.27 -3.89
C ASP A 7 -0.58 -6.00 -2.39
N THR A 8 -0.32 -4.74 -2.02
CA THR A 8 -0.26 -4.26 -0.63
C THR A 8 -1.40 -3.30 -0.40
N GLN A 9 -2.37 -3.72 0.41
CA GLN A 9 -3.50 -2.89 0.81
C GLN A 9 -3.51 -2.69 2.32
N LEU A 10 -3.85 -1.49 2.77
CA LEU A 10 -4.02 -1.20 4.19
C LEU A 10 -4.88 0.05 4.40
N LEU A 11 -5.39 0.19 5.61
CA LEU A 11 -5.98 1.43 6.13
C LEU A 11 -5.01 2.10 7.09
N ILE A 12 -4.99 3.44 7.08
CA ILE A 12 -4.26 4.29 8.03
C ILE A 12 -5.28 5.20 8.71
N GLU A 13 -5.44 5.09 10.02
CA GLU A 13 -6.20 6.05 10.84
C GLU A 13 -5.22 6.99 11.55
N GLY A 14 -5.45 8.29 11.46
CA GLY A 14 -4.51 9.30 11.95
C GLY A 14 -5.11 10.70 11.99
N THR A 15 -4.25 11.70 11.96
CA THR A 15 -4.66 13.11 11.93
C THR A 15 -3.82 13.88 10.92
N ASN A 16 -4.45 14.79 10.16
CA ASN A 16 -3.80 15.55 9.09
C ASN A 16 -3.17 14.64 8.02
N LEU A 17 -3.88 13.58 7.64
CA LEU A 17 -3.47 12.75 6.51
C LEU A 17 -3.73 13.52 5.21
N ASP A 18 -2.70 13.67 4.37
CA ASP A 18 -2.80 14.36 3.09
C ASP A 18 -2.56 13.35 1.96
N GLU A 19 -3.60 13.11 1.16
CA GLU A 19 -3.61 12.09 0.10
C GLU A 19 -2.45 12.29 -0.89
N ASP A 20 -2.27 13.53 -1.34
CA ASP A 20 -1.27 13.90 -2.35
C ASP A 20 0.14 13.69 -1.78
N THR A 21 0.44 14.22 -0.59
CA THR A 21 1.77 14.09 0.05
C THR A 21 2.13 12.63 0.32
N ILE A 22 1.18 11.83 0.81
CA ILE A 22 1.40 10.42 1.13
C ILE A 22 1.55 9.61 -0.15
N GLY A 23 0.74 9.90 -1.17
CA GLY A 23 0.83 9.25 -2.47
C GLY A 23 2.16 9.54 -3.17
N ASP A 24 2.54 10.82 -3.26
CA ASP A 24 3.81 11.27 -3.84
C ASP A 24 5.01 10.59 -3.15
N TYR A 25 4.99 10.49 -1.82
CA TYR A 25 6.05 9.80 -1.10
C TYR A 25 6.18 8.32 -1.52
N ILE A 26 5.06 7.61 -1.62
CA ILE A 26 5.06 6.20 -2.02
C ILE A 26 5.62 6.05 -3.43
N GLU A 27 5.15 6.83 -4.41
CA GLU A 27 5.60 6.74 -5.80
C GLU A 27 7.08 7.12 -5.98
N ASP A 28 7.56 8.13 -5.25
CA ASP A 28 8.93 8.63 -5.38
C ASP A 28 9.96 7.76 -4.66
N ASN A 29 9.57 7.08 -3.57
CA ASN A 29 10.52 6.40 -2.68
C ASN A 29 10.41 4.86 -2.71
N ILE A 30 9.28 4.31 -3.14
CA ILE A 30 9.03 2.87 -3.15
C ILE A 30 8.80 2.44 -4.59
N LYS A 31 9.55 1.45 -5.07
CA LYS A 31 9.37 0.96 -6.44
C LYS A 31 8.10 0.14 -6.55
N GLY A 32 7.25 0.52 -7.48
CA GLY A 32 5.98 -0.15 -7.70
C GLY A 32 5.17 0.44 -8.83
N ASP A 33 3.92 0.03 -8.91
CA ASP A 33 2.92 0.58 -9.81
C ASP A 33 1.52 0.55 -9.18
N SER A 34 0.55 1.13 -9.89
CA SER A 34 -0.87 1.03 -9.58
C SER A 34 -1.24 1.57 -8.19
N LEU A 35 -0.72 2.74 -7.82
CA LEU A 35 -1.10 3.41 -6.58
C LEU A 35 -2.55 3.87 -6.58
N LEU A 36 -3.24 3.58 -5.49
CA LEU A 36 -4.46 4.25 -5.06
C LEU A 36 -4.25 4.70 -3.60
N CYS A 37 -4.34 6.01 -3.39
CA CYS A 37 -4.32 6.66 -2.08
C CYS A 37 -5.58 7.52 -2.00
N VAL A 38 -6.56 7.12 -1.19
CA VAL A 38 -7.88 7.77 -1.13
C VAL A 38 -8.47 7.74 0.28
N GLY A 39 -9.25 8.75 0.64
CA GLY A 39 -9.91 8.89 1.93
C GLY A 39 -10.09 10.35 2.32
N ASP A 40 -9.73 10.69 3.56
CA ASP A 40 -9.77 12.05 4.10
C ASP A 40 -8.66 12.26 5.14
N GLU A 41 -8.72 13.38 5.87
CA GLU A 41 -7.70 13.81 6.83
C GLU A 41 -7.57 12.92 8.08
N GLU A 42 -8.53 12.03 8.32
CA GLU A 42 -8.57 11.12 9.48
C GLU A 42 -8.37 9.65 9.08
N LEU A 43 -8.78 9.27 7.87
CA LEU A 43 -8.68 7.88 7.39
C LEU A 43 -8.29 7.81 5.91
N LEU A 44 -7.20 7.09 5.62
CA LEU A 44 -6.78 6.78 4.24
C LEU A 44 -6.75 5.29 3.96
N LYS A 45 -7.09 4.94 2.72
CA LYS A 45 -6.89 3.63 2.12
C LYS A 45 -5.75 3.68 1.12
N ILE A 46 -4.80 2.77 1.27
CA ILE A 46 -3.70 2.55 0.33
C ILE A 46 -3.90 1.22 -0.40
N HIS A 47 -3.67 1.21 -1.70
CA HIS A 47 -3.45 0.03 -2.52
C HIS A 47 -2.23 0.30 -3.40
N TYR A 48 -1.24 -0.58 -3.36
CA TYR A 48 -0.03 -0.42 -4.16
C TYR A 48 0.59 -1.76 -4.53
N HIS A 49 1.02 -1.88 -5.79
CA HIS A 49 1.77 -3.06 -6.21
C HIS A 49 3.26 -2.81 -6.07
N THR A 50 3.93 -3.64 -5.28
CA THR A 50 5.39 -3.56 -5.11
C THR A 50 5.99 -4.95 -4.91
N ASN A 51 7.31 -5.05 -5.00
CA ASN A 51 8.05 -6.23 -4.54
C ASN A 51 8.60 -6.05 -3.11
N GLU A 52 8.41 -4.88 -2.52
CA GLU A 52 8.92 -4.48 -1.21
C GLU A 52 7.79 -4.01 -0.27
N PRO A 53 6.75 -4.84 -0.01
CA PRO A 53 5.55 -4.46 0.75
C PRO A 53 5.89 -3.88 2.14
N TRP A 54 6.97 -4.35 2.77
CA TRP A 54 7.41 -3.87 4.08
C TRP A 54 7.72 -2.37 4.11
N GLN A 55 8.15 -1.76 3.00
CA GLN A 55 8.42 -0.32 2.95
C GLN A 55 7.14 0.51 3.02
N VAL A 56 6.07 0.02 2.36
CA VAL A 56 4.74 0.66 2.44
C VAL A 56 4.22 0.55 3.86
N LEU A 57 4.30 -0.63 4.48
CA LEU A 57 3.88 -0.84 5.86
C LEU A 57 4.67 0.04 6.85
N GLU A 58 6.00 0.10 6.69
CA GLU A 58 6.88 0.92 7.53
C GLU A 58 6.50 2.40 7.43
N TYR A 59 6.39 2.93 6.22
CA TYR A 59 6.02 4.33 6.01
C TYR A 59 4.65 4.63 6.59
N CYS A 60 3.62 3.86 6.24
CA CYS A 60 2.25 4.10 6.71
C CYS A 60 2.14 3.99 8.24
N SER A 61 2.85 3.05 8.88
CA SER A 61 2.89 2.93 10.34
C SER A 61 3.54 4.11 11.06
N SER A 62 4.34 4.91 10.35
CA SER A 62 4.94 6.13 10.90
C SER A 62 3.96 7.32 10.94
N LEU A 63 2.86 7.24 10.18
CA LEU A 63 1.88 8.33 10.02
C LEU A 63 0.66 8.18 10.94
N GLY A 64 0.31 6.96 11.32
CA GLY A 64 -0.89 6.65 12.09
C GLY A 64 -0.99 5.18 12.47
N ASP A 65 -2.15 4.77 13.01
CA ASP A 65 -2.44 3.36 13.27
C ASP A 65 -2.82 2.67 11.96
N ILE A 66 -2.22 1.51 11.69
CA ILE A 66 -2.46 0.75 10.45
C ILE A 66 -3.21 -0.54 10.74
N TYR A 67 -4.22 -0.83 9.94
CA TYR A 67 -5.07 -2.01 10.10
C TYR A 67 -5.67 -2.47 8.78
N ASP A 68 -6.39 -3.60 8.82
CA ASP A 68 -6.95 -4.28 7.64
C ASP A 68 -5.91 -4.51 6.53
N ILE A 69 -4.71 -4.92 6.96
CA ILE A 69 -3.54 -5.10 6.09
C ILE A 69 -3.68 -6.39 5.27
N VAL A 70 -3.53 -6.26 3.96
CA VAL A 70 -3.43 -7.37 3.00
C VAL A 70 -2.11 -7.26 2.26
N VAL A 71 -1.35 -8.36 2.23
CA VAL A 71 -0.19 -8.52 1.34
C VAL A 71 -0.40 -9.82 0.57
N GLU A 72 -0.75 -9.71 -0.71
CA GLU A 72 -1.13 -10.86 -1.53
C GLU A 72 -0.22 -10.99 -2.75
N ASN A 73 0.31 -12.20 -2.98
CA ASN A 73 1.05 -12.49 -4.20
C ASN A 73 0.07 -12.72 -5.37
N MET A 74 -0.13 -11.70 -6.19
CA MET A 74 -1.06 -11.70 -7.32
C MET A 74 -0.78 -12.82 -8.34
N GLN A 75 0.48 -13.20 -8.52
CA GLN A 75 0.83 -14.30 -9.42
C GLN A 75 0.36 -15.64 -8.86
N ARG A 76 0.58 -15.90 -7.56
CA ARG A 76 0.10 -17.11 -6.88
C ARG A 76 -1.42 -17.19 -6.92
N GLN A 77 -2.10 -16.08 -6.61
CA GLN A 77 -3.55 -15.96 -6.70
C GLN A 77 -4.05 -16.32 -8.11
N THR A 78 -3.44 -15.75 -9.15
CA THR A 78 -3.77 -16.05 -10.55
C THR A 78 -3.56 -17.53 -10.90
N ASP A 79 -2.50 -18.13 -10.34
CA ASP A 79 -2.17 -19.55 -10.55
C ASP A 79 -3.04 -20.50 -9.69
N GLY A 80 -3.99 -19.97 -8.89
CA GLY A 80 -4.83 -20.75 -7.99
C GLY A 80 -4.06 -21.37 -6.81
N LEU A 81 -2.89 -20.83 -6.51
CA LEU A 81 -2.06 -21.23 -5.38
C LEU A 81 -2.43 -20.41 -4.16
N GLU A 82 -2.41 -21.04 -2.99
CA GLU A 82 -2.58 -20.31 -1.72
C GLU A 82 -1.49 -19.23 -1.58
N GLY A 83 -1.85 -18.06 -1.06
CA GLY A 83 -0.94 -16.94 -0.83
C GLY A 83 0.23 -17.32 0.06
#